data_AF-A0A7J6WZR5-F1
#
_entry.id   AF-A0A7J6WZR5-F1
#
_cell.length_a   1.000
_cell.length_b   1.000
_cell.length_c   1.000
_cell.angle_alpha   90.00
_cell.angle_beta   90.00
_cell.angle_gamma   90.00
#
_symmetry.space_group_name_H-M   'P 1'
#
loop_
_entity.id
_entity.type
_entity.pdbx_description
1 polymer ?
#
loop_
_entity_poly.entity_id
_entity_poly.type
_entity_poly.pdbx_seq_one_letter_code
_entity_poly.pdbx_strand_id
1 'polypeptide(L)'
;MMRFIRGVYKPKSVGNGNNHIAINLGTTNTYLSVLEEGNNHNNNPKIIQKIPSAVQLKSGSSPINTIYGFKRLVGRSFDDPIIQKEIKRNELLPIPLPYKIVRCPNANQPWIETSYGHICSPSIMLERYLKKMKEMAETYLGGNSVVSSAILTFPPNVSALELKATRIAAHNAGLSHGCFIIEPTAAATLYGLHEKKEGSLVAIVDLGGRTLDVSVLERVSTMPCFKLKGPAISDMFLGGEDFDNVLMEYLVSKLGNDVIINKDVTWSAIQRLRQVAEQAKKQLSSAYETEITLPSILPSDASGGDGRDLKITVTRPKFESLVCNLIDRIRIHCHNCLKEAGITAKDIDDVLLVGGMARVPIVEKVVTEMFGKSPSRRGINPDEAVALGAVAAAIHTRCLGLYMKYGDVGFLNA
;
A
#
# COMPACT_ATOMS: atom_id res chain seq x y z
N MET A 1 37.12 -22.67 -6.88
CA MET A 1 37.98 -21.53 -6.49
C MET A 1 37.40 -20.24 -7.07
N MET A 2 36.33 -19.71 -6.47
CA MET A 2 35.63 -18.51 -6.94
C MET A 2 36.22 -17.27 -6.26
N ARG A 3 36.84 -16.39 -7.05
CA ARG A 3 37.32 -15.07 -6.61
C ARG A 3 36.11 -14.19 -6.26
N PHE A 4 35.87 -14.00 -4.96
CA PHE A 4 34.99 -12.95 -4.44
C PHE A 4 35.56 -11.59 -4.83
N ILE A 5 34.88 -10.88 -5.73
CA ILE A 5 35.18 -9.47 -6.03
C ILE A 5 34.83 -8.68 -4.76
N ARG A 6 35.88 -8.22 -4.05
CA ARG A 6 35.81 -7.33 -2.89
C ARG A 6 35.37 -5.93 -3.33
N GLY A 7 34.07 -5.76 -3.54
CA GLY A 7 33.38 -4.47 -3.51
C GLY A 7 32.50 -4.41 -2.27
N VAL A 8 33.12 -4.49 -1.08
CA VAL A 8 32.39 -4.27 0.18
C VAL A 8 32.03 -2.80 0.21
N TYR A 9 30.73 -2.48 0.16
CA TYR A 9 30.23 -1.22 0.67
C TYR A 9 30.71 -1.12 2.13
N LYS A 10 31.85 -0.47 2.35
CA LYS A 10 32.30 -0.07 3.68
C LYS A 10 31.46 1.16 3.99
N PRO A 11 30.47 1.09 4.92
CA PRO A 11 29.93 2.32 5.45
C PRO A 11 31.14 3.08 6.02
N LYS A 12 31.32 4.34 5.58
CA LYS A 12 32.15 5.27 6.33
C LYS A 12 31.71 5.15 7.79
N SER A 13 32.68 5.09 8.70
CA SER A 13 32.49 5.09 10.15
C SER A 13 31.21 5.81 10.54
N VAL A 14 30.31 5.08 11.19
CA VAL A 14 29.01 5.53 11.68
C VAL A 14 29.25 6.77 12.55
N GLY A 15 29.05 7.95 11.96
CA GLY A 15 29.10 9.21 12.69
C GLY A 15 27.78 9.42 13.44
N ASN A 16 27.86 10.06 14.61
CA ASN A 16 26.74 10.49 15.46
C ASN A 16 25.76 11.43 14.72
N GLY A 17 24.97 10.92 13.76
CA GLY A 17 24.00 11.73 13.03
C GLY A 17 23.25 11.08 11.87
N ASN A 18 23.38 9.76 11.63
CA ASN A 18 22.60 9.11 10.59
C ASN A 18 21.19 8.75 11.09
N ASN A 19 20.28 9.72 10.96
CA ASN A 19 18.87 9.51 11.19
C ASN A 19 18.27 8.60 10.11
N HIS A 20 18.25 7.29 10.38
CA HIS A 20 17.66 6.31 9.47
C HIS A 20 16.14 6.39 9.55
N ILE A 21 15.52 6.88 8.47
CA ILE A 21 14.08 6.86 8.30
C ILE A 21 13.68 5.77 7.30
N ALA A 22 12.50 5.21 7.47
CA ALA A 22 11.86 4.41 6.44
C ALA A 22 10.48 4.96 6.09
N ILE A 23 10.18 4.98 4.80
CA ILE A 23 8.93 5.47 4.23
C ILE A 23 8.26 4.26 3.58
N ASN A 24 7.23 3.74 4.24
CA ASN A 24 6.35 2.74 3.62
C ASN A 24 5.42 3.46 2.65
N LEU A 25 5.67 3.33 1.35
CA LEU A 25 4.94 4.02 0.30
C LEU A 25 3.65 3.30 -0.12
N GLY A 26 2.81 2.91 0.84
CA GLY A 26 1.52 2.27 0.57
C GLY A 26 0.57 3.06 -0.36
N THR A 27 -0.42 2.37 -0.93
CA THR A 27 -1.34 2.96 -1.92
C THR A 27 -2.39 3.89 -1.31
N THR A 28 -2.80 3.63 -0.07
CA THR A 28 -3.83 4.40 0.65
C THR A 28 -3.23 5.23 1.78
N ASN A 29 -2.30 4.63 2.53
CA ASN A 29 -1.60 5.28 3.62
C ASN A 29 -0.10 5.10 3.44
N THR A 30 0.65 6.15 3.74
CA THR A 30 2.10 6.13 3.89
C THR A 30 2.40 6.15 5.38
N TYR A 31 3.32 5.27 5.81
CA TYR A 31 3.81 5.25 7.17
C TYR A 31 5.27 5.71 7.17
N LEU A 32 5.54 6.76 7.95
CA LEU A 32 6.87 7.28 8.18
C LEU A 32 7.37 6.73 9.51
N SER A 33 8.55 6.11 9.48
CA SER A 33 9.17 5.48 10.65
C SER A 33 10.62 5.91 10.80
N VAL A 34 11.09 5.89 12.04
CA VAL A 34 12.45 6.25 12.42
C VAL A 34 13.02 5.16 13.32
N LEU A 35 14.35 5.04 13.32
CA LEU A 35 15.06 4.26 14.32
C LEU A 35 15.49 5.19 15.45
N GLU A 36 14.84 5.09 16.61
CA GLU A 36 15.29 5.84 17.79
C GLU A 36 16.41 5.08 18.49
N GLU A 37 17.52 5.76 18.77
CA GLU A 37 18.53 5.24 19.70
C GLU A 37 17.98 5.37 21.12
N GLY A 38 17.59 4.24 21.73
CA GLY A 38 17.19 4.20 23.13
C GLY A 38 18.41 4.23 24.08
N ASN A 39 18.15 4.51 25.37
CA ASN A 39 19.14 4.30 26.42
C ASN A 39 19.66 2.85 26.39
N ASN A 40 20.97 2.65 26.56
CA ASN A 40 21.70 1.37 26.42
C ASN A 40 21.79 0.80 24.99
N HIS A 41 21.88 1.65 23.95
CA HIS A 41 22.01 1.23 22.54
C HIS A 41 20.86 0.32 22.04
N ASN A 42 19.69 0.42 22.66
CA ASN A 42 18.53 -0.36 22.24
C ASN A 42 17.79 0.41 21.14
N ASN A 43 18.13 0.09 19.89
CA ASN A 43 17.55 0.72 18.71
C ASN A 43 16.11 0.24 18.50
N ASN A 44 15.14 1.14 18.67
CA ASN A 44 13.72 0.80 18.58
C ASN A 44 13.07 1.43 17.32
N PRO A 45 12.60 0.60 16.37
CA PRO A 45 11.73 1.04 15.28
C PRO A 45 10.48 1.73 15.81
N LYS A 46 10.15 2.91 15.28
CA LYS A 46 8.96 3.67 15.68
C LYS A 46 8.27 4.32 14.50
N ILE A 47 6.94 4.25 14.47
CA ILE A 47 6.11 5.03 13.54
C ILE A 47 5.96 6.44 14.11
N ILE A 48 6.35 7.45 13.33
CA ILE A 48 6.21 8.85 13.72
C ILE A 48 4.99 9.49 13.08
N GLN A 49 4.55 8.99 11.92
CA GLN A 49 3.36 9.51 11.26
C GLN A 49 2.70 8.48 10.35
N LYS A 50 1.36 8.44 10.39
CA LYS A 50 0.50 7.87 9.34
C LYS A 50 -0.11 9.01 8.53
N ILE A 51 0.03 8.97 7.21
CA ILE A 51 -0.40 10.04 6.30
C ILE A 51 -1.18 9.42 5.13
N PRO A 52 -2.32 9.99 4.71
CA PRO A 52 -2.95 9.59 3.46
C PRO A 52 -1.97 9.67 2.28
N SER A 53 -1.98 8.67 1.42
CA SER A 53 -1.17 8.64 0.19
C SER A 53 -1.84 9.46 -0.90
N ALA A 54 -1.98 10.76 -0.61
CA ALA A 54 -2.64 11.72 -1.46
C ALA A 54 -1.83 13.01 -1.59
N VAL A 55 -1.96 13.67 -2.74
CA VAL A 55 -1.34 14.97 -3.02
C VAL A 55 -2.44 15.99 -3.24
N GLN A 56 -2.39 17.06 -2.46
CA GLN A 56 -3.27 18.21 -2.61
C GLN A 56 -2.59 19.25 -3.50
N LEU A 57 -3.20 19.60 -4.64
CA LEU A 57 -2.57 20.47 -5.63
C LEU A 57 -2.84 21.97 -5.42
N LYS A 58 -3.89 22.33 -4.65
CA LYS A 58 -4.20 23.70 -4.26
C LYS A 58 -4.62 23.75 -2.79
N SER A 59 -4.18 24.80 -2.09
CA SER A 59 -4.60 25.09 -0.72
C SER A 59 -6.10 25.38 -0.68
N GLY A 60 -6.82 24.68 0.19
CA GLY A 60 -8.27 24.79 0.36
C GLY A 60 -8.94 23.42 0.50
N SER A 61 -9.97 23.32 1.33
CA SER A 61 -10.62 22.08 1.78
C SER A 61 -11.47 21.36 0.71
N SER A 62 -11.38 21.74 -0.57
CA SER A 62 -12.19 21.10 -1.61
C SER A 62 -11.66 19.69 -1.92
N PRO A 63 -12.48 18.63 -1.76
CA PRO A 63 -12.08 17.26 -2.07
C PRO A 63 -11.67 17.07 -3.54
N ILE A 64 -12.11 17.97 -4.42
CA ILE A 64 -11.79 17.95 -5.86
C ILE A 64 -10.31 18.21 -6.16
N ASN A 65 -9.55 18.74 -5.20
CA ASN A 65 -8.13 19.08 -5.34
C ASN A 65 -7.18 18.02 -4.78
N THR A 66 -7.71 16.89 -4.30
CA THR A 66 -6.94 15.82 -3.67
C THR A 66 -6.82 14.63 -4.59
N ILE A 67 -5.58 14.29 -4.96
CA ILE A 67 -5.26 13.20 -5.86
C ILE A 67 -4.79 12.00 -5.05
N TYR A 68 -5.53 10.90 -5.14
CA TYR A 68 -5.19 9.60 -4.58
C TYR A 68 -4.57 8.70 -5.66
N GLY A 69 -3.97 7.57 -5.28
CA GLY A 69 -3.59 6.52 -6.25
C GLY A 69 -2.48 6.87 -7.26
N PHE A 70 -1.96 8.11 -7.28
CA PHE A 70 -0.97 8.59 -8.25
C PHE A 70 0.30 7.72 -8.33
N LYS A 71 0.68 7.06 -7.23
CA LYS A 71 1.85 6.17 -7.16
C LYS A 71 1.79 5.04 -8.20
N ARG A 72 0.58 4.56 -8.54
CA ARG A 72 0.37 3.52 -9.55
C ARG A 72 0.75 3.94 -10.97
N LEU A 73 0.81 5.25 -11.21
CA LEU A 73 1.09 5.82 -12.52
C LEU A 73 2.59 6.08 -12.72
N VAL A 74 3.36 6.15 -11.63
CA VAL A 74 4.78 6.48 -11.66
C VAL A 74 5.54 5.39 -12.42
N GLY A 75 6.36 5.77 -13.40
CA GLY A 75 7.22 4.85 -14.14
C GLY A 75 6.53 3.89 -15.12
N ARG A 76 5.21 4.04 -15.36
CA ARG A 76 4.46 3.27 -16.36
C ARG A 76 4.32 4.01 -17.69
N SER A 77 4.04 3.27 -18.76
CA SER A 77 3.59 3.85 -20.02
C SER A 77 2.09 4.11 -19.99
N PHE A 78 1.60 5.07 -20.78
CA PHE A 78 0.15 5.32 -20.85
C PHE A 78 -0.59 4.09 -21.40
N ASP A 79 0.03 3.37 -22.33
CA ASP A 79 -0.54 2.17 -22.97
C ASP A 79 -0.42 0.88 -22.12
N ASP A 80 0.18 0.94 -20.92
CA ASP A 80 0.27 -0.20 -20.01
C ASP A 80 -1.15 -0.74 -19.71
N PRO A 81 -1.42 -2.05 -19.86
CA PRO A 81 -2.72 -2.64 -19.56
C PRO A 81 -3.25 -2.31 -18.15
N ILE A 82 -2.38 -2.15 -17.16
CA ILE A 82 -2.76 -1.73 -15.80
C ILE A 82 -3.27 -0.29 -15.81
N ILE A 83 -2.62 0.61 -16.55
CA ILE A 83 -3.06 2.00 -16.70
C ILE A 83 -4.38 2.07 -17.46
N GLN A 84 -4.51 1.33 -18.56
CA GLN A 84 -5.76 1.26 -19.32
C GLN A 84 -6.91 0.68 -18.47
N LYS A 85 -6.63 -0.31 -17.63
CA LYS A 85 -7.61 -0.85 -16.69
C LYS A 85 -7.93 0.14 -15.57
N GLU A 86 -6.99 0.93 -15.09
CA GLU A 86 -7.23 2.00 -14.11
C GLU A 86 -8.03 3.16 -14.72
N ILE A 87 -7.78 3.54 -15.98
CA ILE A 87 -8.61 4.48 -16.76
C ILE A 87 -10.03 3.94 -16.87
N LYS A 88 -10.19 2.69 -17.33
CA LYS A 88 -11.51 2.05 -17.42
C LYS A 88 -12.18 1.94 -16.06
N ARG A 89 -11.46 1.58 -15.00
CA ARG A 89 -12.00 1.59 -13.63
C ARG A 89 -12.49 2.98 -13.27
N ASN A 90 -11.73 4.02 -13.59
CA ASN A 90 -12.12 5.40 -13.34
C ASN A 90 -13.37 5.82 -14.15
N GLU A 91 -13.53 5.30 -15.37
CA GLU A 91 -14.68 5.57 -16.26
C GLU A 91 -15.92 4.71 -15.95
N LEU A 92 -15.72 3.45 -15.57
CA LEU A 92 -16.74 2.41 -15.41
C LEU A 92 -17.18 2.22 -13.96
N LEU A 93 -16.39 2.65 -12.99
CA LEU A 93 -16.91 2.74 -11.63
C LEU A 93 -18.15 3.62 -11.70
N PRO A 94 -19.24 3.26 -11.01
CA PRO A 94 -20.41 4.13 -10.93
C PRO A 94 -20.04 5.55 -10.48
N ILE A 95 -18.86 5.69 -9.86
CA ILE A 95 -18.29 6.89 -9.28
C ILE A 95 -16.84 7.09 -9.78
N PRO A 96 -16.59 8.09 -10.66
CA PRO A 96 -15.24 8.42 -11.09
C PRO A 96 -14.42 9.09 -9.97
N LEU A 97 -13.10 8.90 -10.02
CA LEU A 97 -12.12 9.69 -9.28
C LEU A 97 -12.24 11.18 -9.66
N PRO A 98 -11.82 12.12 -8.79
CA PRO A 98 -11.90 13.57 -9.07
C PRO A 98 -11.01 14.05 -10.22
N TYR A 99 -10.31 13.15 -10.90
CA TYR A 99 -9.31 13.47 -11.91
C TYR A 99 -9.37 12.46 -13.06
N LYS A 100 -8.86 12.86 -14.22
CA LYS A 100 -8.69 11.99 -15.39
C LYS A 100 -7.23 11.60 -15.54
N ILE A 101 -6.98 10.39 -16.02
CA ILE A 101 -5.64 9.97 -16.44
C ILE A 101 -5.55 10.23 -17.93
N VAL A 102 -4.63 11.09 -18.33
CA VAL A 102 -4.44 11.55 -19.71
C VAL A 102 -3.04 11.19 -20.20
N ARG A 103 -2.85 11.11 -21.52
CA ARG A 103 -1.52 10.91 -22.10
C ARG A 103 -0.72 12.20 -21.98
N CYS A 104 0.54 12.09 -21.55
CA CYS A 104 1.49 13.20 -21.64
C CYS A 104 1.62 13.68 -23.09
N PRO A 105 1.61 15.01 -23.37
CA PRO A 105 1.70 15.51 -24.73
C PRO A 105 2.97 15.07 -25.49
N ASN A 106 4.10 14.95 -24.77
CA ASN A 106 5.42 14.76 -25.39
C ASN A 106 6.03 13.37 -25.11
N ALA A 107 5.31 12.48 -24.43
CA ALA A 107 5.82 11.16 -24.07
C ALA A 107 4.70 10.14 -23.89
N ASN A 108 5.01 8.85 -24.05
CA ASN A 108 4.06 7.77 -23.75
C ASN A 108 3.98 7.51 -22.23
N GLN A 109 3.57 8.51 -21.45
CA GLN A 109 3.46 8.43 -19.98
C GLN A 109 2.07 8.87 -19.53
N PRO A 110 1.50 8.25 -18.47
CA PRO A 110 0.25 8.69 -17.89
C PRO A 110 0.47 9.92 -17.02
N TRP A 111 -0.26 10.98 -17.34
CA TRP A 111 -0.36 12.21 -16.55
C TRP A 111 -1.76 12.32 -15.94
N ILE A 112 -1.92 13.19 -14.95
CA ILE A 112 -3.20 13.43 -14.30
C ILE A 112 -3.72 14.80 -14.68
N GLU A 113 -4.92 14.85 -15.25
CA GLU A 113 -5.67 16.09 -15.48
C GLU A 113 -6.67 16.28 -14.33
N THR A 114 -6.56 17.43 -13.65
CA THR A 114 -7.49 17.79 -12.58
C THR A 114 -8.83 18.26 -13.13
N SER A 115 -9.84 18.29 -12.27
CA SER A 115 -11.16 18.87 -12.57
C SER A 115 -11.15 20.31 -13.08
N TYR A 116 -10.09 21.07 -12.82
CA TYR A 116 -9.90 22.46 -13.27
C TYR A 116 -8.93 22.57 -14.46
N GLY A 117 -8.65 21.47 -15.16
CA GLY A 117 -7.89 21.44 -16.42
C GLY A 117 -6.36 21.53 -16.27
N HIS A 118 -5.82 21.41 -15.05
CA HIS A 118 -4.39 21.44 -14.84
C HIS A 118 -3.82 20.02 -14.98
N ILE A 119 -2.76 19.87 -15.78
CA ILE A 119 -2.11 18.58 -16.01
C ILE A 119 -0.83 18.46 -15.17
N CYS A 120 -0.67 17.33 -14.49
CA CYS A 120 0.45 17.08 -13.60
C CYS A 120 1.11 15.71 -13.86
N SER A 121 2.43 15.69 -13.74
CA SER A 121 3.22 14.45 -13.76
C SER A 121 3.15 13.73 -12.41
N PRO A 122 2.80 12.42 -12.37
CA PRO A 122 2.84 11.61 -11.17
C PRO A 122 4.23 11.56 -10.50
N SER A 123 5.31 11.63 -11.28
CA SER A 123 6.68 11.64 -10.74
C SER A 123 6.97 12.93 -9.97
N ILE A 124 6.48 14.08 -10.45
CA ILE A 124 6.60 15.37 -9.74
C ILE A 124 5.74 15.35 -8.47
N MET A 125 4.56 14.72 -8.52
CA MET A 125 3.75 14.52 -7.31
C MET A 125 4.48 13.67 -6.28
N LEU A 126 5.14 12.59 -6.69
CA LEU A 126 5.93 11.74 -5.82
C LEU A 126 7.10 12.49 -5.19
N GLU A 127 7.82 13.29 -5.97
CA GLU A 127 8.90 14.15 -5.47
C GLU A 127 8.41 15.08 -4.36
N ARG A 128 7.33 15.84 -4.61
CA ARG A 128 6.73 16.73 -3.61
C ARG A 128 6.26 15.97 -2.37
N TYR A 129 5.68 14.79 -2.57
CA TYR A 129 5.22 13.95 -1.48
C TYR A 129 6.39 13.45 -0.61
N LEU A 130 7.47 12.98 -1.22
CA LEU A 130 8.69 12.53 -0.51
C LEU A 130 9.38 13.69 0.20
N LYS A 131 9.42 14.87 -0.41
CA LYS A 131 9.95 16.09 0.23
C LYS A 131 9.18 16.41 1.52
N LYS A 132 7.85 16.34 1.48
CA LYS A 132 7.02 16.49 2.68
C LYS A 132 7.31 15.42 3.73
N MET A 133 7.52 14.16 3.34
CA MET A 133 7.88 13.09 4.31
C MET A 133 9.22 13.39 4.99
N LYS A 134 10.20 13.86 4.20
CA LYS A 134 11.51 14.28 4.70
C LYS A 134 11.37 15.42 5.71
N GLU A 135 10.67 16.50 5.36
CA GLU A 135 10.47 17.66 6.24
C GLU A 135 9.78 17.26 7.56
N MET A 136 8.82 16.34 7.51
CA MET A 136 8.16 15.80 8.71
C MET A 136 9.11 14.98 9.59
N ALA A 137 9.99 14.18 8.99
CA ALA A 137 11.03 13.47 9.73
C ALA A 137 12.04 14.43 10.36
N GLU A 138 12.52 15.43 9.63
CA GLU A 138 13.47 16.44 10.13
C GLU A 138 12.87 17.23 11.31
N THR A 139 11.59 17.58 11.22
CA THR A 139 10.86 18.22 12.33
C THR A 139 10.82 17.33 13.57
N TYR A 140 10.53 16.04 13.39
CA TYR A 140 10.49 15.07 14.49
C TYR A 140 11.87 14.88 15.15
N LEU A 141 12.92 14.80 14.35
CA LEU A 141 14.31 14.59 14.77
C LEU A 141 14.98 15.88 15.30
N GLY A 142 14.20 16.94 15.51
CA GLY A 142 14.66 18.28 15.83
C GLY A 142 15.09 19.02 14.57
N GLY A 143 14.36 20.07 14.18
CA GLY A 143 14.40 20.72 12.84
C GLY A 143 15.75 21.24 12.30
N ASN A 144 16.86 21.06 13.01
CA ASN A 144 18.23 21.25 12.51
C ASN A 144 18.85 19.95 11.97
N SER A 145 18.20 18.80 12.17
CA SER A 145 18.59 17.50 11.65
C SER A 145 18.40 17.44 10.15
N VAL A 146 19.45 17.05 9.41
CA VAL A 146 19.38 16.87 7.96
C VAL A 146 19.17 15.40 7.62
N VAL A 147 18.03 15.09 7.02
CA VAL A 147 17.73 13.73 6.55
C VAL A 147 18.10 13.62 5.07
N SER A 148 19.19 12.90 4.78
CA SER A 148 19.72 12.70 3.41
C SER A 148 19.58 11.27 2.89
N SER A 149 19.07 10.35 3.71
CA SER A 149 18.87 8.94 3.39
C SER A 149 17.52 8.47 3.90
N ALA A 150 16.84 7.63 3.13
CA ALA A 150 15.61 6.97 3.51
C ALA A 150 15.56 5.56 2.93
N ILE A 151 14.95 4.64 3.66
CA ILE A 151 14.58 3.32 3.16
C ILE A 151 13.16 3.42 2.59
N LEU A 152 13.01 3.22 1.29
CA LEU A 152 11.72 3.24 0.60
C LEU A 152 11.23 1.81 0.39
N THR A 153 9.98 1.55 0.74
CA THR A 153 9.36 0.25 0.48
C THR A 153 8.75 0.21 -0.91
N PHE A 154 8.67 -1.00 -1.48
CA PHE A 154 8.02 -1.21 -2.76
C PHE A 154 7.42 -2.63 -2.84
N PRO A 155 6.31 -2.81 -3.61
CA PRO A 155 5.69 -4.12 -3.78
C PRO A 155 6.61 -5.08 -4.54
N PRO A 156 6.46 -6.41 -4.36
CA PRO A 156 7.42 -7.38 -4.89
C PRO A 156 7.50 -7.42 -6.42
N ASN A 157 6.46 -7.00 -7.14
CA ASN A 157 6.38 -7.03 -8.60
C ASN A 157 6.62 -5.66 -9.27
N VAL A 158 7.39 -4.77 -8.63
CA VAL A 158 7.75 -3.47 -9.21
C VAL A 158 8.67 -3.63 -10.42
N SER A 159 8.46 -2.83 -11.47
CA SER A 159 9.36 -2.80 -12.63
C SER A 159 10.63 -1.97 -12.39
N ALA A 160 11.66 -2.20 -13.21
CA ALA A 160 12.88 -1.39 -13.20
C ALA A 160 12.60 0.09 -13.52
N LEU A 161 11.61 0.38 -14.36
CA LEU A 161 11.21 1.76 -14.70
C LEU A 161 10.53 2.46 -13.53
N GLU A 162 9.64 1.76 -12.80
CA GLU A 162 9.03 2.25 -11.56
C GLU A 162 10.08 2.55 -10.48
N LEU A 163 11.06 1.65 -10.28
CA LEU A 163 12.17 1.87 -9.35
C LEU A 163 13.04 3.07 -9.76
N LYS A 164 13.37 3.19 -11.05
CA LYS A 164 14.15 4.32 -11.58
C LYS A 164 13.43 5.63 -11.35
N ALA A 165 12.12 5.70 -11.67
CA ALA A 165 11.32 6.90 -11.48
C ALA A 165 11.21 7.27 -9.99
N THR A 166 11.02 6.29 -9.11
CA THR A 166 10.97 6.50 -7.65
C THR A 166 12.31 6.99 -7.11
N ARG A 167 13.44 6.44 -7.58
CA ARG A 167 14.78 6.87 -7.20
C ARG A 167 15.07 8.31 -7.62
N ILE A 168 14.67 8.69 -8.83
CA ILE A 168 14.80 10.09 -9.31
C ILE A 168 13.96 11.02 -8.44
N ALA A 169 12.69 10.66 -8.15
CA ALA A 169 11.83 11.46 -7.27
C ALA A 169 12.40 11.62 -5.85
N ALA A 170 12.98 10.55 -5.29
CA ALA A 170 13.64 10.58 -3.99
C ALA A 170 14.88 11.49 -4.00
N HIS A 171 15.72 11.36 -5.03
CA HIS A 171 16.90 12.21 -5.20
C HIS A 171 16.51 13.69 -5.28
N ASN A 172 15.51 14.03 -6.09
CA ASN A 172 15.03 15.41 -6.23
C ASN A 172 14.38 15.95 -4.94
N ALA A 173 13.77 15.07 -4.14
CA ALA A 173 13.27 15.40 -2.81
C ALA A 173 14.40 15.63 -1.77
N GLY A 174 15.67 15.48 -2.15
CA GLY A 174 16.83 15.64 -1.28
C GLY A 174 17.14 14.41 -0.42
N LEU A 175 16.68 13.22 -0.85
CA LEU A 175 17.02 11.91 -0.27
C LEU A 175 18.07 11.24 -1.17
N SER A 176 19.32 11.72 -1.12
CA SER A 176 20.41 11.33 -2.01
C SER A 176 20.84 9.86 -1.87
N HIS A 177 20.62 9.24 -0.71
CA HIS A 177 20.98 7.84 -0.43
C HIS A 177 19.73 7.00 -0.18
N GLY A 178 18.83 6.94 -1.16
CA GLY A 178 17.63 6.10 -1.09
C GLY A 178 17.98 4.62 -1.17
N CYS A 179 17.75 3.88 -0.08
CA CYS A 179 17.78 2.42 -0.10
C CYS A 179 16.37 1.90 -0.39
N PHE A 180 16.26 0.78 -1.07
CA PHE A 180 14.98 0.15 -1.38
C PHE A 180 14.86 -1.18 -0.66
N ILE A 181 13.68 -1.49 -0.12
CA ILE A 181 13.36 -2.80 0.44
C ILE A 181 12.00 -3.26 -0.07
N ILE A 182 11.92 -4.54 -0.44
CA ILE A 182 10.66 -5.15 -0.85
C ILE A 182 9.73 -5.26 0.38
N GLU A 183 8.47 -4.89 0.24
CA GLU A 183 7.48 -4.85 1.33
C GLU A 183 7.36 -6.17 2.13
N PRO A 184 7.13 -7.35 1.50
CA PRO A 184 7.11 -8.60 2.24
C PRO A 184 8.43 -8.89 2.95
N THR A 185 9.57 -8.57 2.35
CA THR A 185 10.87 -8.74 3.01
C THR A 185 11.01 -7.85 4.25
N ALA A 186 10.51 -6.62 4.20
CA ALA A 186 10.45 -5.73 5.35
C ALA A 186 9.59 -6.34 6.47
N ALA A 187 8.37 -6.77 6.14
CA ALA A 187 7.47 -7.42 7.10
C ALA A 187 8.08 -8.69 7.72
N ALA A 188 8.71 -9.55 6.92
CA ALA A 188 9.43 -10.72 7.43
C ALA A 188 10.63 -10.36 8.31
N THR A 189 11.37 -9.29 7.98
CA THR A 189 12.54 -8.87 8.76
C THR A 189 12.14 -8.52 10.19
N LEU A 190 11.03 -7.79 10.36
CA LEU A 190 10.49 -7.48 11.69
C LEU A 190 10.13 -8.76 12.45
N TYR A 191 9.54 -9.73 11.75
CA TYR A 191 9.13 -11.01 12.33
C TYR A 191 10.32 -11.92 12.72
N GLY A 192 11.35 -11.94 11.88
CA GLY A 192 12.56 -12.75 12.03
C GLY A 192 13.46 -12.32 13.18
N LEU A 193 13.12 -11.23 13.89
CA LEU A 193 13.75 -10.87 15.16
C LEU A 193 13.50 -11.94 16.24
N HIS A 194 12.42 -12.72 16.13
CA HIS A 194 12.08 -13.76 17.11
C HIS A 194 12.36 -15.19 16.63
N GLU A 195 12.09 -15.50 15.36
CA GLU A 195 12.30 -16.85 14.79
C GLU A 195 13.73 -17.01 14.26
N LYS A 196 14.46 -18.04 14.72
CA LYS A 196 15.91 -18.20 14.47
C LYS A 196 16.29 -19.39 13.61
N LYS A 197 15.34 -20.21 13.16
CA LYS A 197 15.61 -21.36 12.29
C LYS A 197 15.91 -20.91 10.85
N GLU A 198 17.07 -21.31 10.32
CA GLU A 198 17.42 -21.13 8.90
C GLU A 198 16.67 -22.15 8.04
N GLY A 199 16.28 -21.76 6.83
CA GLY A 199 15.46 -22.56 5.92
C GLY A 199 13.96 -22.48 6.19
N SER A 200 13.52 -21.80 7.25
CA SER A 200 12.08 -21.62 7.53
C SER A 200 11.38 -20.86 6.41
N LEU A 201 10.18 -21.32 6.06
CA LEU A 201 9.32 -20.74 5.04
C LEU A 201 8.20 -19.92 5.68
N VAL A 202 8.07 -18.66 5.25
CA VAL A 202 7.05 -17.74 5.72
C VAL A 202 6.21 -17.30 4.53
N ALA A 203 4.90 -17.51 4.59
CA ALA A 203 3.95 -16.93 3.64
C ALA A 203 3.57 -15.52 4.11
N ILE A 204 3.61 -14.55 3.21
CA ILE A 204 3.14 -13.19 3.45
C ILE A 204 1.98 -12.90 2.52
N VAL A 205 0.85 -12.57 3.12
CA VAL A 205 -0.35 -12.09 2.44
C VAL A 205 -0.53 -10.62 2.85
N ASP A 206 -0.15 -9.69 1.98
CA ASP A 206 -0.39 -8.26 2.18
C ASP A 206 -1.65 -7.85 1.42
N LEU A 207 -2.74 -7.61 2.16
CA LEU A 207 -3.97 -7.06 1.60
C LEU A 207 -4.15 -5.62 2.06
N GLY A 208 -3.69 -4.71 1.20
CA GLY A 208 -3.77 -3.28 1.40
C GLY A 208 -5.12 -2.68 1.01
N GLY A 209 -5.14 -1.36 0.89
CA GLY A 209 -6.34 -0.64 0.47
C GLY A 209 -6.67 -0.79 -1.01
N ARG A 210 -5.71 -1.14 -1.88
CA ARG A 210 -5.96 -1.28 -3.32
C ARG A 210 -5.27 -2.48 -3.99
N THR A 211 -4.35 -3.14 -3.31
CA THR A 211 -3.52 -4.22 -3.88
C THR A 211 -3.50 -5.41 -2.91
N LEU A 212 -3.50 -6.61 -3.48
CA LEU A 212 -3.14 -7.86 -2.80
C LEU A 212 -1.77 -8.28 -3.32
N ASP A 213 -0.84 -8.55 -2.42
CA ASP A 213 0.45 -9.16 -2.71
C ASP A 213 0.61 -10.44 -1.88
N VAL A 214 0.87 -11.57 -2.55
CA VAL A 214 1.15 -12.86 -1.90
C VAL A 214 2.56 -13.29 -2.26
N SER A 215 3.36 -13.62 -1.26
CA SER A 215 4.73 -14.07 -1.45
C SER A 215 5.11 -15.15 -0.44
N VAL A 216 6.07 -15.99 -0.81
CA VAL A 216 6.71 -16.94 0.09
C VAL A 216 8.18 -16.56 0.23
N LEU A 217 8.64 -16.43 1.46
CA LEU A 217 10.00 -16.08 1.81
C LEU A 217 10.69 -17.25 2.51
N GLU A 218 11.96 -17.46 2.19
CA GLU A 218 12.85 -18.41 2.85
C GLU A 218 13.87 -17.64 3.68
N ARG A 219 14.03 -18.03 4.95
CA ARG A 219 15.07 -17.47 5.83
C ARG A 219 16.42 -18.06 5.47
N VAL A 220 17.39 -17.21 5.12
CA VAL A 220 18.70 -17.63 4.56
C VAL A 220 19.88 -17.49 5.52
N SER A 221 19.62 -17.09 6.75
CA SER A 221 20.66 -16.86 7.75
C SER A 221 20.07 -16.97 9.15
N THR A 222 20.94 -17.08 10.15
CA THR A 222 20.60 -16.92 11.56
C THR A 222 20.24 -15.46 11.92
N MET A 223 20.62 -14.50 11.09
CA MET A 223 20.11 -13.12 11.11
C MET A 223 18.75 -13.04 10.39
N PRO A 224 17.90 -12.02 10.65
CA PRO A 224 16.60 -11.85 9.99
C PRO A 224 16.74 -11.41 8.52
N CYS A 225 17.44 -12.20 7.70
CA CYS A 225 17.55 -12.01 6.27
C CYS A 225 16.67 -13.05 5.54
N PHE A 226 15.85 -12.57 4.62
CA PHE A 226 14.89 -13.38 3.87
C PHE A 226 15.08 -13.19 2.36
N LYS A 227 14.85 -14.25 1.58
CA LYS A 227 14.78 -14.20 0.11
C LYS A 227 13.42 -14.68 -0.36
N LEU A 228 12.95 -14.21 -1.51
CA LEU A 228 11.79 -14.79 -2.19
C LEU A 228 12.10 -16.23 -2.59
N LYS A 229 11.19 -17.15 -2.26
CA LYS A 229 11.28 -18.56 -2.65
C LYS A 229 10.89 -18.77 -4.11
N GLY A 230 9.97 -17.95 -4.60
CA GLY A 230 9.49 -17.94 -5.98
C GLY A 230 8.86 -16.59 -6.33
N PRO A 231 8.30 -16.45 -7.54
CA PRO A 231 7.57 -15.25 -7.96
C PRO A 231 6.46 -14.89 -6.97
N ALA A 232 6.34 -13.60 -6.64
CA ALA A 232 5.20 -13.11 -5.89
C ALA A 232 3.98 -12.99 -6.82
N ILE A 233 2.79 -13.20 -6.27
CA ILE A 233 1.52 -13.00 -6.98
C ILE A 233 0.94 -11.66 -6.53
N SER A 234 0.66 -10.76 -7.47
CA SER A 234 0.07 -9.45 -7.19
C SER A 234 -1.23 -9.24 -7.95
N ASP A 235 -2.21 -8.65 -7.28
CA ASP A 235 -3.46 -8.18 -7.87
C ASP A 235 -3.68 -6.71 -7.53
N MET A 236 -3.41 -5.84 -8.51
CA MET A 236 -3.54 -4.39 -8.39
C MET A 236 -5.00 -3.90 -8.30
N PHE A 237 -5.98 -4.79 -8.42
CA PHE A 237 -7.41 -4.46 -8.40
C PHE A 237 -8.15 -5.36 -7.40
N LEU A 238 -7.47 -5.65 -6.29
CA LEU A 238 -8.00 -6.40 -5.16
C LEU A 238 -7.44 -5.80 -3.87
N GLY A 239 -8.20 -4.91 -3.24
CA GLY A 239 -7.89 -4.35 -1.94
C GLY A 239 -9.12 -3.78 -1.27
N GLY A 240 -8.93 -3.10 -0.14
CA GLY A 240 -10.04 -2.54 0.64
C GLY A 240 -11.02 -1.67 -0.13
N GLU A 241 -10.58 -0.93 -1.14
CA GLU A 241 -11.42 -0.09 -2.00
C GLU A 241 -12.38 -0.93 -2.84
N ASP A 242 -11.98 -2.14 -3.27
CA ASP A 242 -12.87 -3.05 -4.00
C ASP A 242 -13.98 -3.60 -3.09
N PHE A 243 -13.68 -3.84 -1.82
CA PHE A 243 -14.68 -4.20 -0.82
C PHE A 243 -15.63 -3.04 -0.54
N ASP A 244 -15.11 -1.81 -0.49
CA ASP A 244 -15.92 -0.60 -0.33
C ASP A 244 -16.86 -0.43 -1.53
N ASN A 245 -16.35 -0.60 -2.75
CA ASN A 245 -17.15 -0.49 -3.97
C ASN A 245 -18.30 -1.50 -4.01
N VAL A 246 -18.06 -2.76 -3.64
CA VAL A 246 -19.13 -3.78 -3.56
C VAL A 246 -20.21 -3.39 -2.54
N LEU A 247 -19.81 -2.84 -1.39
CA LEU A 247 -20.78 -2.35 -0.41
C LEU A 247 -21.54 -1.12 -0.93
N MET A 248 -20.86 -0.21 -1.63
CA MET A 248 -21.49 0.95 -2.26
C MET A 248 -22.51 0.53 -3.33
N GLU A 249 -22.18 -0.42 -4.20
CA GLU A 249 -23.11 -0.98 -5.19
C GLU A 249 -24.38 -1.53 -4.52
N TYR A 250 -24.21 -2.26 -3.41
CA TYR A 250 -25.33 -2.72 -2.61
C TYR A 250 -26.17 -1.56 -2.05
N LEU A 251 -25.53 -0.52 -1.50
CA LEU A 251 -26.24 0.65 -0.95
C LEU A 251 -26.99 1.42 -2.04
N VAL A 252 -26.41 1.57 -3.22
CA VAL A 252 -27.10 2.23 -4.34
C VAL A 252 -28.27 1.39 -4.83
N SER A 253 -28.14 0.06 -4.89
CA SER A 253 -29.27 -0.82 -5.25
C SER A 253 -30.49 -0.66 -4.33
N LYS A 254 -30.29 -0.14 -3.11
CA LYS A 254 -31.35 0.12 -2.14
C LYS A 254 -32.00 1.50 -2.28
N LEU A 255 -31.45 2.39 -3.10
CA LEU A 255 -32.06 3.68 -3.43
C LEU A 255 -33.21 3.56 -4.44
N GLY A 256 -33.35 2.39 -5.08
CA GLY A 256 -34.36 2.09 -6.09
C GLY A 256 -33.74 1.93 -7.48
N ASN A 257 -34.35 1.07 -8.31
CA ASN A 257 -33.86 0.73 -9.64
C ASN A 257 -33.91 1.91 -10.63
N ASP A 258 -34.71 2.94 -10.34
CA ASP A 258 -34.89 4.12 -11.19
C ASP A 258 -33.82 5.20 -10.97
N VAL A 259 -32.93 5.03 -9.99
CA VAL A 259 -31.88 6.00 -9.66
C VAL A 259 -30.68 5.84 -10.58
N ILE A 260 -30.40 6.88 -11.38
CA ILE A 260 -29.25 6.90 -12.29
C ILE A 260 -28.09 7.64 -11.61
N ILE A 261 -27.04 6.88 -11.29
CA ILE A 261 -25.79 7.41 -10.72
C ILE A 261 -25.15 8.38 -11.73
N ASN A 262 -24.69 9.55 -11.27
CA ASN A 262 -24.22 10.71 -12.04
C ASN A 262 -25.29 11.64 -12.64
N LYS A 263 -26.56 11.24 -12.68
CA LYS A 263 -27.68 12.15 -13.01
C LYS A 263 -28.39 12.62 -11.73
N ASP A 264 -28.72 11.65 -10.88
CA ASP A 264 -29.55 11.88 -9.69
C ASP A 264 -28.74 11.92 -8.39
N VAL A 265 -27.47 11.50 -8.41
CA VAL A 265 -26.58 11.54 -7.24
C VAL A 265 -25.42 12.49 -7.52
N THR A 266 -25.32 13.56 -6.72
CA THR A 266 -24.26 14.56 -6.86
C THR A 266 -22.89 14.00 -6.49
N TRP A 267 -21.81 14.58 -7.04
CA TRP A 267 -20.45 14.16 -6.73
C TRP A 267 -20.11 14.24 -5.23
N SER A 268 -20.66 15.23 -4.52
CA SER A 268 -20.52 15.35 -3.07
C SER A 268 -21.24 14.21 -2.33
N ALA A 269 -22.47 13.86 -2.73
CA ALA A 269 -23.22 12.74 -2.17
C ALA A 269 -22.48 11.40 -2.34
N ILE A 270 -21.87 11.21 -3.51
CA ILE A 270 -21.01 10.10 -3.86
C ILE A 270 -19.77 9.98 -2.94
N GLN A 271 -19.08 11.09 -2.64
CA GLN A 271 -17.94 11.06 -1.72
C GLN A 271 -18.37 10.68 -0.30
N ARG A 272 -19.50 11.19 0.18
CA ARG A 272 -20.07 10.79 1.48
C ARG A 272 -20.40 9.30 1.49
N LEU A 273 -21.00 8.78 0.42
CA LEU A 273 -21.33 7.36 0.29
C LEU A 273 -20.07 6.48 0.40
N ARG A 274 -18.97 6.87 -0.25
CA ARG A 274 -17.68 6.16 -0.14
C ARG A 274 -17.14 6.15 1.29
N GLN A 275 -17.17 7.29 1.96
CA GLN A 275 -16.71 7.41 3.35
C GLN A 275 -17.52 6.52 4.30
N VAL A 276 -18.85 6.53 4.14
CA VAL A 276 -19.74 5.72 4.97
C VAL A 276 -19.62 4.24 4.67
N ALA A 277 -19.42 3.84 3.41
CA ALA A 277 -19.14 2.45 3.06
C ALA A 277 -17.82 1.94 3.68
N GLU A 278 -16.74 2.72 3.59
CA GLU A 278 -15.47 2.37 4.23
C GLU A 278 -15.61 2.27 5.76
N GLN A 279 -16.35 3.19 6.37
CA GLN A 279 -16.62 3.18 7.80
C GLN A 279 -17.45 1.96 8.21
N ALA A 280 -18.50 1.62 7.46
CA ALA A 280 -19.32 0.45 7.72
C ALA A 280 -18.50 -0.84 7.62
N LYS A 281 -17.65 -1.00 6.60
CA LYS A 281 -16.69 -2.12 6.49
C LYS A 281 -15.79 -2.23 7.73
N LYS A 282 -15.23 -1.11 8.18
CA LYS A 282 -14.37 -1.06 9.38
C LYS A 282 -15.16 -1.45 10.64
N GLN A 283 -16.39 -0.96 10.80
CA GLN A 283 -17.25 -1.32 11.94
C GLN A 283 -17.64 -2.80 11.91
N LEU A 284 -17.98 -3.35 10.75
CA LEU A 284 -18.31 -4.77 10.59
C LEU A 284 -17.12 -5.71 10.87
N SER A 285 -15.90 -5.19 10.89
CA SER A 285 -14.71 -5.95 11.28
C SER A 285 -14.67 -6.24 12.78
N SER A 286 -15.36 -5.47 13.62
CA SER A 286 -15.46 -5.68 15.07
C SER A 286 -16.88 -6.00 15.53
N ALA A 287 -17.90 -5.32 14.98
CA ALA A 287 -19.30 -5.51 15.29
C ALA A 287 -19.98 -6.53 14.36
N TYR A 288 -21.08 -7.13 14.84
CA TYR A 288 -21.88 -8.06 14.04
C TYR A 288 -22.72 -7.34 12.98
N GLU A 289 -23.15 -6.10 13.26
CA GLU A 289 -23.93 -5.26 12.35
C GLU A 289 -23.55 -3.79 12.49
N THR A 290 -23.95 -2.98 11.51
CA THR A 290 -23.83 -1.53 11.54
C THR A 290 -25.02 -0.87 10.87
N GLU A 291 -25.43 0.28 11.39
CA GLU A 291 -26.46 1.13 10.79
C GLU A 291 -25.79 2.22 9.94
N ILE A 292 -26.10 2.23 8.66
CA ILE A 292 -25.65 3.22 7.68
C ILE A 292 -26.74 4.26 7.51
N THR A 293 -26.42 5.52 7.83
CA THR A 293 -27.31 6.67 7.62
C THR A 293 -26.63 7.70 6.74
N LEU A 294 -27.26 8.07 5.61
CA LEU A 294 -26.81 9.11 4.69
C LEU A 294 -27.96 10.06 4.37
N PRO A 295 -27.99 11.26 4.97
CA PRO A 295 -29.05 12.22 4.73
C PRO A 295 -28.93 12.90 3.37
N SER A 296 -30.06 13.16 2.73
CA SER A 296 -30.19 13.87 1.44
C SER A 296 -29.24 13.32 0.38
N ILE A 297 -29.30 12.00 0.12
CA ILE A 297 -28.46 11.36 -0.91
C ILE A 297 -28.94 11.71 -2.32
N LEU A 298 -30.26 11.91 -2.49
CA LEU A 298 -30.87 12.42 -3.71
C LEU A 298 -31.27 13.89 -3.51
N PRO A 299 -31.02 14.77 -4.51
CA PRO A 299 -31.49 16.14 -4.47
C PRO A 299 -33.02 16.18 -4.44
N SER A 300 -33.55 17.23 -3.83
CA SER A 300 -34.97 17.56 -3.88
C SER A 300 -35.41 17.69 -5.34
N ASP A 301 -36.56 17.11 -5.69
CA ASP A 301 -37.11 17.26 -7.03
C ASP A 301 -37.49 18.72 -7.32
N ALA A 302 -37.72 19.05 -8.59
CA ALA A 302 -38.20 20.37 -9.00
C ALA A 302 -39.62 20.70 -8.45
N SER A 303 -40.25 19.74 -7.77
CA SER A 303 -41.57 19.81 -7.15
C SER A 303 -41.54 20.21 -5.66
N GLY A 304 -40.34 20.31 -5.05
CA GLY A 304 -40.20 20.68 -3.63
C GLY A 304 -40.29 19.51 -2.63
N GLY A 305 -40.09 18.27 -3.07
CA GLY A 305 -39.98 17.09 -2.21
C GLY A 305 -38.68 17.07 -1.42
N ASP A 306 -38.76 16.73 -0.12
CA ASP A 306 -37.60 16.59 0.75
C ASP A 306 -36.61 15.56 0.20
N GLY A 307 -35.32 15.90 0.20
CA GLY A 307 -34.26 15.00 -0.27
C GLY A 307 -34.34 13.65 0.43
N ARG A 308 -34.18 12.55 -0.31
CA ARG A 308 -34.30 11.21 0.28
C ARG A 308 -33.09 10.86 1.12
N ASP A 309 -33.34 10.35 2.32
CA ASP A 309 -32.34 9.78 3.21
C ASP A 309 -32.16 8.29 2.94
N LEU A 310 -30.93 7.79 3.10
CA LEU A 310 -30.64 6.36 3.11
C LEU A 310 -30.41 5.91 4.55
N LYS A 311 -31.24 4.99 5.03
CA LYS A 311 -31.07 4.34 6.33
C LYS A 311 -31.15 2.83 6.19
N ILE A 312 -30.03 2.13 6.38
CA ILE A 312 -29.92 0.68 6.16
C ILE A 312 -29.05 0.06 7.24
N THR A 313 -29.52 -1.04 7.84
CA THR A 313 -28.69 -1.91 8.66
C THR A 313 -28.05 -2.99 7.80
N VAL A 314 -26.73 -3.14 7.92
CA VAL A 314 -25.94 -4.19 7.25
C VAL A 314 -25.33 -5.09 8.30
N THR A 315 -25.50 -6.40 8.14
CA THR A 315 -24.88 -7.41 9.01
C THR A 315 -23.58 -7.93 8.39
N ARG A 316 -22.67 -8.45 9.23
CA ARG A 316 -21.40 -9.04 8.79
C ARG A 316 -21.63 -10.20 7.81
N PRO A 317 -22.54 -11.17 8.06
CA PRO A 317 -22.82 -12.22 7.08
C PRO A 317 -23.32 -11.68 5.74
N LYS A 318 -24.11 -10.59 5.75
CA LYS A 318 -24.54 -9.94 4.52
C LYS A 318 -23.35 -9.34 3.77
N PHE A 319 -22.48 -8.60 4.44
CA PHE A 319 -21.26 -8.06 3.84
C PHE A 319 -20.37 -9.17 3.27
N GLU A 320 -20.12 -10.24 4.03
CA GLU A 320 -19.32 -11.39 3.58
C GLU A 320 -19.92 -12.06 2.34
N SER A 321 -21.26 -12.16 2.26
CA SER A 321 -21.94 -12.69 1.07
C SER A 321 -21.77 -11.80 -0.16
N LEU A 322 -21.68 -10.47 0.02
CA LEU A 322 -21.53 -9.52 -1.09
C LEU A 322 -20.11 -9.60 -1.69
N VAL A 323 -19.10 -9.82 -0.84
CA VAL A 323 -17.68 -9.82 -1.24
C VAL A 323 -17.13 -11.20 -1.59
N CYS A 324 -17.99 -12.23 -1.71
CA CYS A 324 -17.57 -13.62 -1.94
C CYS A 324 -16.62 -13.78 -3.15
N ASN A 325 -16.90 -13.10 -4.25
CA ASN A 325 -16.05 -13.12 -5.45
C ASN A 325 -14.64 -12.55 -5.20
N LEU A 326 -14.51 -11.53 -4.33
CA LEU A 326 -13.21 -10.97 -3.93
C LEU A 326 -12.45 -11.96 -3.05
N ILE A 327 -13.15 -12.66 -2.16
CA ILE A 327 -12.58 -13.71 -1.31
C ILE A 327 -12.05 -14.89 -2.13
N ASP A 328 -12.80 -15.32 -3.16
CA ASP A 328 -12.34 -16.40 -4.05
C ASP A 328 -11.10 -16.01 -4.84
N ARG A 329 -10.97 -14.74 -5.25
CA ARG A 329 -9.72 -14.23 -5.85
C ARG A 329 -8.55 -14.33 -4.88
N ILE A 330 -8.74 -14.01 -3.59
CA ILE A 330 -7.68 -14.17 -2.57
C ILE A 330 -7.23 -15.64 -2.48
N ARG A 331 -8.18 -16.60 -2.48
CA ARG A 331 -7.87 -18.04 -2.48
C ARG A 331 -7.04 -18.44 -3.68
N ILE A 332 -7.46 -18.02 -4.88
CA ILE A 332 -6.76 -18.32 -6.14
C ILE A 332 -5.34 -17.79 -6.09
N HIS A 333 -5.13 -16.55 -5.64
CA HIS A 333 -3.79 -15.95 -5.57
C HIS A 333 -2.89 -16.62 -4.53
N CYS A 334 -3.43 -17.04 -3.39
CA CYS A 334 -2.69 -17.82 -2.40
C CYS A 334 -2.26 -19.19 -2.96
N HIS A 335 -3.18 -19.89 -3.64
CA HIS A 335 -2.89 -21.17 -4.27
C HIS A 335 -1.81 -21.03 -5.36
N ASN A 336 -1.95 -20.03 -6.24
CA ASN A 336 -1.00 -19.75 -7.30
C ASN A 336 0.39 -19.43 -6.73
N CYS A 337 0.48 -18.68 -5.64
CA CYS A 337 1.77 -18.37 -5.03
C CYS A 337 2.49 -19.63 -4.50
N LEU A 338 1.76 -20.52 -3.83
CA LEU A 338 2.31 -21.82 -3.39
C LEU A 338 2.80 -22.65 -4.59
N LYS A 339 2.01 -22.67 -5.68
CA LYS A 339 2.36 -23.37 -6.91
C LYS A 339 3.62 -22.81 -7.57
N GLU A 340 3.73 -21.49 -7.73
CA GLU A 340 4.92 -20.82 -8.29
C GLU A 340 6.17 -21.00 -7.40
N ALA A 341 5.98 -21.12 -6.09
CA ALA A 341 7.06 -21.45 -5.15
C ALA A 341 7.41 -22.94 -5.12
N GLY A 342 6.65 -23.81 -5.80
CA GLY A 342 6.88 -25.25 -5.87
C GLY A 342 6.68 -25.98 -4.54
N ILE A 343 5.79 -25.47 -3.69
CA ILE A 343 5.56 -25.99 -2.32
C ILE A 343 4.07 -26.15 -2.03
N THR A 344 3.75 -26.77 -0.90
CA THR A 344 2.40 -26.93 -0.37
C THR A 344 2.20 -26.10 0.89
N ALA A 345 0.94 -25.91 1.30
CA ALA A 345 0.61 -25.24 2.55
C ALA A 345 1.27 -25.90 3.78
N LYS A 346 1.58 -27.21 3.73
CA LYS A 346 2.22 -27.95 4.83
C LYS A 346 3.68 -27.56 5.03
N ASP A 347 4.33 -27.06 3.99
CA ASP A 347 5.75 -26.67 4.01
C ASP A 347 5.93 -25.28 4.63
N ILE A 348 4.86 -24.49 4.72
CA ILE A 348 4.88 -23.16 5.32
C ILE A 348 5.00 -23.30 6.83
N ASP A 349 6.08 -22.78 7.42
CA ASP A 349 6.26 -22.76 8.87
C ASP A 349 5.33 -21.74 9.52
N ASP A 350 5.13 -20.60 8.85
CA ASP A 350 4.35 -19.50 9.41
C ASP A 350 3.71 -18.58 8.36
N VAL A 351 2.65 -17.87 8.76
CA VAL A 351 1.84 -17.01 7.89
C VAL A 351 1.74 -15.63 8.49
N LEU A 352 2.10 -14.60 7.72
CA LEU A 352 1.91 -13.19 8.08
C LEU A 352 0.81 -12.59 7.22
N LEU A 353 -0.22 -12.06 7.88
CA LEU A 353 -1.29 -11.30 7.23
C LEU A 353 -1.06 -9.81 7.52
N VAL A 354 -0.75 -9.06 6.47
CA VAL A 354 -0.29 -7.67 6.51
C VAL A 354 -1.32 -6.77 5.82
N GLY A 355 -1.32 -5.49 6.16
CA GLY A 355 -2.21 -4.49 5.57
C GLY A 355 -3.53 -4.33 6.31
N GLY A 356 -4.22 -3.21 6.08
CA GLY A 356 -5.42 -2.85 6.85
C GLY A 356 -6.58 -3.82 6.70
N MET A 357 -6.65 -4.57 5.59
CA MET A 357 -7.68 -5.58 5.38
C MET A 357 -7.44 -6.87 6.15
N ALA A 358 -6.27 -7.05 6.76
CA ALA A 358 -6.00 -8.11 7.73
C ALA A 358 -7.01 -8.12 8.90
N ARG A 359 -7.65 -6.98 9.16
CA ARG A 359 -8.63 -6.81 10.24
C ARG A 359 -10.02 -7.37 9.89
N VAL A 360 -10.28 -7.65 8.62
CA VAL A 360 -11.57 -8.16 8.16
C VAL A 360 -11.67 -9.66 8.47
N PRO A 361 -12.63 -10.12 9.31
CA PRO A 361 -12.65 -11.50 9.80
C PRO A 361 -12.68 -12.57 8.70
N ILE A 362 -13.45 -12.36 7.62
CA ILE A 362 -13.50 -13.31 6.51
C ILE A 362 -12.15 -13.45 5.79
N VAL A 363 -11.33 -12.39 5.73
CA VAL A 363 -9.99 -12.43 5.13
C VAL A 363 -9.07 -13.32 5.96
N GLU A 364 -9.03 -13.09 7.28
CA GLU A 364 -8.24 -13.91 8.20
C GLU A 364 -8.67 -15.39 8.19
N LYS A 365 -9.99 -15.64 8.14
CA LYS A 365 -10.55 -16.99 8.02
C LYS A 365 -10.06 -17.68 6.75
N VAL A 366 -10.16 -17.01 5.61
CA VAL A 366 -9.77 -17.58 4.31
C VAL A 366 -8.27 -17.82 4.24
N VAL A 367 -7.44 -16.92 4.76
CA VAL A 367 -5.99 -17.14 4.84
C VAL A 367 -5.68 -18.32 5.75
N THR A 368 -6.38 -18.46 6.89
CA THR A 368 -6.24 -19.61 7.78
C THR A 368 -6.60 -20.93 7.09
N GLU A 369 -7.69 -20.95 6.31
CA GLU A 369 -8.11 -22.10 5.51
C GLU A 369 -7.07 -22.47 4.45
N MET A 370 -6.52 -21.47 3.74
CA MET A 370 -5.58 -21.68 2.64
C MET A 370 -4.23 -22.27 3.09
N PHE A 371 -3.72 -21.82 4.24
CA PHE A 371 -2.42 -22.24 4.75
C PHE A 371 -2.51 -23.28 5.88
N GLY A 372 -3.72 -23.58 6.37
CA GLY A 372 -3.94 -24.49 7.51
C GLY A 372 -3.37 -23.96 8.84
N LYS A 373 -3.05 -22.67 8.91
CA LYS A 373 -2.38 -22.00 10.04
C LYS A 373 -2.97 -20.62 10.25
N SER A 374 -3.25 -20.27 11.50
CA SER A 374 -3.70 -18.91 11.84
C SER A 374 -2.56 -17.91 11.60
N PRO A 375 -2.83 -16.75 11.00
CA PRO A 375 -1.83 -15.71 10.80
C PRO A 375 -1.19 -15.27 12.13
N SER A 376 0.13 -15.25 12.15
CA SER A 376 0.90 -14.81 13.30
C SER A 376 0.79 -13.32 13.48
N ARG A 377 0.26 -12.90 14.64
CA ARG A 377 0.16 -11.48 15.00
C ARG A 377 1.40 -10.98 15.75
N ARG A 378 2.08 -11.83 16.54
CA ARG A 378 3.27 -11.54 17.40
C ARG A 378 3.33 -10.12 18.02
N GLY A 379 2.18 -9.55 18.38
CA GLY A 379 2.08 -8.18 18.92
C GLY A 379 2.39 -7.05 17.92
N ILE A 380 2.55 -7.36 16.63
CA ILE A 380 2.82 -6.41 15.56
C ILE A 380 1.51 -5.95 14.94
N ASN A 381 1.33 -4.63 14.81
CA ASN A 381 0.22 -4.06 14.08
C ASN A 381 0.39 -4.36 12.57
N PRO A 382 -0.56 -5.06 11.91
CA PRO A 382 -0.45 -5.41 10.49
C PRO A 382 -0.34 -4.20 9.56
N ASP A 383 -0.82 -3.03 9.99
CA ASP A 383 -0.70 -1.77 9.28
C ASP A 383 0.73 -1.19 9.31
N GLU A 384 1.52 -1.53 10.32
CA GLU A 384 2.82 -0.92 10.61
C GLU A 384 3.99 -1.86 10.31
N ALA A 385 3.72 -3.16 10.16
CA ALA A 385 4.72 -4.22 10.00
C ALA A 385 5.76 -3.92 8.92
N VAL A 386 5.31 -3.43 7.76
CA VAL A 386 6.17 -3.08 6.62
C VAL A 386 7.08 -1.89 6.95
N ALA A 387 6.55 -0.83 7.56
CA ALA A 387 7.32 0.37 7.88
C ALA A 387 8.34 0.10 9.00
N LEU A 388 7.88 -0.53 10.08
CA LEU A 388 8.72 -0.94 11.21
C LEU A 388 9.79 -1.93 10.75
N GLY A 389 9.45 -2.88 9.89
CA GLY A 389 10.40 -3.82 9.30
C GLY A 389 11.41 -3.16 8.38
N ALA A 390 11.01 -2.16 7.60
CA ALA A 390 11.90 -1.42 6.71
C ALA A 390 12.96 -0.65 7.51
N VAL A 391 12.56 0.00 8.60
CA VAL A 391 13.52 0.71 9.46
C VAL A 391 14.34 -0.26 10.32
N ALA A 392 13.77 -1.38 10.77
CA ALA A 392 14.51 -2.44 11.47
C ALA A 392 15.60 -3.06 10.58
N ALA A 393 15.36 -3.17 9.27
CA ALA A 393 16.37 -3.63 8.32
C ALA A 393 17.62 -2.73 8.28
N ALA A 394 17.51 -1.45 8.68
CA ALA A 394 18.65 -0.54 8.79
C ALA A 394 19.68 -1.01 9.84
N ILE A 395 19.22 -1.65 10.92
CA ILE A 395 20.07 -2.21 11.98
C ILE A 395 20.98 -3.31 11.41
N HIS A 396 20.46 -4.06 10.44
CA HIS A 396 21.15 -5.21 9.86
C HIS A 396 21.81 -4.85 8.53
N THR A 397 22.85 -4.01 8.60
CA THR A 397 23.68 -3.55 7.46
C THR A 397 24.20 -4.66 6.54
N ARG A 398 24.38 -5.89 7.06
CA ARG A 398 24.71 -7.07 6.23
C ARG A 398 23.53 -7.60 5.41
N CYS A 399 22.30 -7.52 5.93
CA CYS A 399 21.10 -7.83 5.15
C CYS A 399 20.85 -6.75 4.09
N LEU A 400 21.17 -5.48 4.35
CA LEU A 400 21.11 -4.41 3.34
C LEU A 400 21.98 -4.73 2.11
N GLY A 401 23.15 -5.35 2.26
CA GLY A 401 23.96 -5.82 1.12
C GLY A 401 23.33 -6.97 0.32
N LEU A 402 22.42 -7.75 0.91
CA LEU A 402 21.59 -8.74 0.22
C LEU A 402 20.37 -8.08 -0.45
N TYR A 403 19.79 -7.06 0.19
CA TYR A 403 18.63 -6.31 -0.31
C TYR A 403 19.00 -5.32 -1.43
N MET A 404 20.18 -4.70 -1.37
CA MET A 404 20.71 -3.77 -2.38
C MET A 404 21.21 -4.48 -3.64
N LYS A 405 21.64 -5.75 -3.56
CA LYS A 405 22.09 -6.53 -4.74
C LYS A 405 21.01 -6.69 -5.81
N TYR A 406 19.73 -6.61 -5.45
CA TYR A 406 18.61 -6.62 -6.41
C TYR A 406 18.44 -5.29 -7.15
N GLY A 407 19.00 -4.18 -6.64
CA GLY A 407 18.92 -2.85 -7.25
C GLY A 407 20.19 -2.37 -7.96
N ASP A 408 21.31 -3.08 -7.77
CA ASP A 408 22.65 -2.71 -8.28
C ASP A 408 23.08 -3.49 -9.54
N VAL A 409 22.18 -4.25 -10.17
CA VAL A 409 22.45 -4.86 -11.47
C VAL A 409 22.39 -3.79 -12.57
N GLY A 410 23.47 -3.01 -12.71
CA GLY A 410 23.94 -2.46 -13.98
C GLY A 410 23.21 -1.27 -14.60
N PHE A 411 22.92 -0.19 -13.86
CA PHE A 411 22.32 1.01 -14.46
C PHE A 411 23.06 2.34 -14.23
N LEU A 412 24.29 2.30 -13.68
CA LEU A 412 25.15 3.49 -13.59
C LEU A 412 26.12 3.67 -14.77
N ASN A 413 26.11 2.75 -15.74
CA ASN A 413 26.85 2.88 -17.00
C ASN A 413 25.91 2.58 -18.19
N ALA A 414 24.99 3.48 -18.48
CA ALA A 414 24.34 3.62 -19.79
C ALA A 414 23.67 5.00 -19.91
#